data_AF-A0A4Y8CF63-F1
#
_entry.id   AF-A0A4Y8CF63-F1
#
_cell.length_a   1.000
_cell.length_b   1.000
_cell.length_c   1.000
_cell.angle_alpha   90.00
_cell.angle_beta   90.00
_cell.angle_gamma   90.00
#
_symmetry.space_group_name_H-M   'P 1'
#
loop_
_entity.id
_entity.type
_entity.pdbx_description
1 polymer ?
#
loop_
_entity_poly.entity_id
_entity_poly.type
_entity_poly.pdbx_seq_one_letter_code
_entity_poly.pdbx_strand_id
1 'polypeptide(L)'
;MTGFGQLDQNVLGITALVFSVVALLNMSLLIVRQFLLSTEGYYRCTESVIGLWSKGAYRRFNMKKFQFEVVFETPIIYISSLVNKRDQIRNEEIFYIDGTPTSYRDAKVFERDQEKIKERDRILRVHTADDEQSSWITLLSSLQRRELESRAWDEQVRSKNPRINEMIKGPEYELAVGIQVKIRSWNCVPASVTRPYATTTISHVVEMLALMGMYWRVFDQTQWSLRAEGNGFIVTSDIDQSLGVMIRFIIT
;
A
#
# COMPACT_ATOMS: atom_id res chain seq x y z
N MET A 1 35.20 -5.92 -69.28
CA MET A 1 33.86 -5.89 -68.64
C MET A 1 33.99 -6.09 -67.12
N THR A 2 34.86 -5.33 -66.44
CA THR A 2 35.20 -5.57 -65.01
C THR A 2 34.91 -4.36 -64.11
N GLY A 3 34.78 -3.14 -64.65
CA GLY A 3 34.54 -1.93 -63.85
C GLY A 3 33.10 -1.75 -63.35
N PHE A 4 32.09 -2.13 -64.14
CA PHE A 4 30.67 -1.96 -63.76
C PHE A 4 30.23 -2.93 -62.64
N GLY A 5 30.64 -4.20 -62.68
CA GLY A 5 30.32 -5.16 -61.62
C GLY A 5 30.97 -4.82 -60.28
N GLN A 6 32.12 -4.13 -60.31
CA GLN A 6 32.84 -3.70 -59.11
C GLN A 6 32.18 -2.45 -58.48
N LEU A 7 31.61 -1.56 -59.28
CA LEU A 7 30.76 -0.45 -58.82
C LEU A 7 29.48 -0.96 -58.17
N ASP A 8 28.77 -1.90 -58.80
CA ASP A 8 27.54 -2.48 -58.25
C ASP A 8 27.79 -3.23 -56.95
N GLN A 9 28.91 -3.96 -56.86
CA GLN A 9 29.30 -4.70 -55.65
C GLN A 9 29.68 -3.77 -54.49
N ASN A 10 30.33 -2.64 -54.78
CA ASN A 10 30.64 -1.62 -53.77
C ASN A 10 29.37 -0.88 -53.28
N VAL A 11 28.45 -0.56 -54.20
CA VAL A 11 27.16 0.06 -53.85
C VAL A 11 26.35 -0.87 -52.97
N LEU A 12 26.21 -2.14 -53.35
CA LEU A 12 25.53 -3.15 -52.53
C LEU A 12 26.19 -3.30 -51.14
N GLY A 13 27.52 -3.29 -51.07
CA GLY A 13 28.26 -3.37 -49.81
C GLY A 13 27.98 -2.18 -48.89
N ILE A 14 28.00 -0.95 -49.43
CA ILE A 14 27.68 0.27 -48.68
C ILE A 14 26.22 0.27 -48.22
N THR A 15 25.30 -0.12 -49.10
CA THR A 15 23.87 -0.22 -48.76
C THR A 15 23.63 -1.23 -47.64
N ALA A 16 24.25 -2.41 -47.70
CA ALA A 16 24.17 -3.42 -46.65
C ALA A 16 24.77 -2.94 -45.32
N LEU A 17 25.86 -2.16 -45.37
CA LEU A 17 26.47 -1.54 -44.19
C LEU A 17 25.50 -0.56 -43.52
N VAL A 18 24.85 0.30 -44.31
CA VAL A 18 23.86 1.26 -43.79
C VAL A 18 22.69 0.52 -43.15
N PHE A 19 22.14 -0.51 -43.82
CA PHE A 19 21.05 -1.30 -43.25
C PHE A 19 21.44 -2.02 -41.95
N SER A 20 22.66 -2.58 -41.87
CA SER A 20 23.11 -3.26 -40.65
C SER A 20 23.34 -2.29 -39.49
N VAL A 21 23.88 -1.10 -39.72
CA VAL A 21 24.03 -0.05 -38.70
C VAL A 21 22.68 0.44 -38.19
N VAL A 22 21.71 0.66 -39.08
CA VAL A 22 20.35 1.07 -38.69
C VAL A 22 19.65 -0.05 -37.92
N ALA A 23 19.80 -1.31 -38.34
CA ALA A 23 19.25 -2.46 -37.62
C ALA A 23 19.84 -2.59 -36.21
N LEU A 24 21.16 -2.43 -36.06
CA LEU A 24 21.85 -2.46 -34.78
C LEU A 24 21.37 -1.34 -33.84
N LEU A 25 21.21 -0.12 -34.38
CA LEU A 25 20.67 1.02 -33.63
C LEU A 25 19.24 0.75 -33.15
N ASN A 26 18.38 0.24 -34.02
CA ASN A 26 17.01 -0.11 -33.63
C ASN A 26 16.98 -1.19 -32.54
N MET A 27 17.76 -2.27 -32.68
CA MET A 27 17.80 -3.34 -31.67
C MET A 27 18.36 -2.87 -30.33
N SER A 28 19.40 -2.03 -30.33
CA SER A 28 19.94 -1.46 -29.10
C SER A 28 18.93 -0.55 -28.39
N LEU A 29 18.21 0.30 -29.13
CA LEU A 29 17.14 1.13 -28.57
C LEU A 29 15.99 0.29 -28.01
N LEU A 30 15.62 -0.82 -28.67
CA LEU A 30 14.58 -1.72 -28.18
C LEU A 30 14.96 -2.37 -26.86
N ILE A 31 16.19 -2.88 -26.74
CA ILE A 31 16.69 -3.47 -25.49
C ILE A 31 16.74 -2.43 -24.37
N VAL A 32 17.20 -1.21 -24.66
CA VAL A 32 17.21 -0.11 -23.68
C VAL A 32 15.79 0.25 -23.24
N ARG A 33 14.83 0.34 -24.17
CA ARG A 33 13.42 0.58 -23.82
C ARG A 33 12.87 -0.52 -22.94
N GLN A 34 13.11 -1.79 -23.26
CA GLN A 34 12.68 -2.93 -22.45
C GLN A 34 13.30 -2.87 -21.03
N PHE A 35 14.56 -2.47 -20.94
CA PHE A 35 15.25 -2.30 -19.68
C PHE A 35 14.68 -1.16 -18.82
N LEU A 36 14.35 -0.02 -19.44
CA LEU A 36 13.73 1.12 -18.75
C LEU A 36 12.28 0.84 -18.33
N LEU A 37 11.52 0.13 -19.17
CA LEU A 37 10.13 -0.27 -18.91
C LEU A 37 10.01 -1.39 -17.88
N SER A 38 11.09 -2.10 -17.56
CA SER A 38 11.14 -3.10 -16.47
C SER A 38 10.82 -2.50 -15.07
N THR A 39 10.51 -1.21 -14.97
CA THR A 39 10.23 -0.49 -13.73
C THR A 39 8.75 -0.17 -13.51
N GLU A 40 7.82 -0.97 -14.07
CA GLU A 40 6.36 -0.79 -13.87
C GLU A 40 5.96 -0.54 -12.41
N GLY A 41 6.64 -1.21 -11.47
CA GLY A 41 6.35 -1.09 -10.03
C GLY A 41 6.51 0.29 -9.43
N TYR A 42 7.35 1.15 -10.02
CA TYR A 42 7.58 2.48 -9.46
C TYR A 42 6.34 3.38 -9.56
N TYR A 43 5.63 3.32 -10.69
CA TYR A 43 4.38 4.05 -10.87
C TYR A 43 3.28 3.54 -9.92
N ARG A 44 3.33 2.26 -9.55
CA ARG A 44 2.37 1.65 -8.62
C ARG A 44 2.67 1.96 -7.14
N CYS A 45 3.78 2.63 -6.85
CA CYS A 45 4.20 3.05 -5.51
C CYS A 45 4.18 4.59 -5.34
N THR A 46 3.43 5.30 -6.18
CA THR A 46 3.29 6.75 -6.10
C THR A 46 2.49 7.18 -4.88
N GLU A 47 2.55 8.48 -4.56
CA GLU A 47 1.77 9.07 -3.46
C GLU A 47 0.25 8.94 -3.67
N SER A 48 -0.23 8.84 -4.92
CA SER A 48 -1.66 8.58 -5.19
C SER A 48 -2.11 7.20 -4.73
N VAL A 49 -1.24 6.19 -4.85
CA VAL A 49 -1.55 4.79 -4.51
C VAL A 49 -1.30 4.50 -3.03
N ILE A 50 -0.12 4.83 -2.49
CA ILE A 50 0.28 4.45 -1.12
C ILE A 50 0.46 5.63 -0.16
N GLY A 51 0.07 6.85 -0.56
CA GLY A 51 0.17 8.02 0.32
C GLY A 51 1.61 8.31 0.76
N LEU A 52 1.80 8.67 2.03
CA LEU A 52 3.11 9.04 2.59
C LEU A 52 4.13 7.89 2.57
N TRP A 53 3.68 6.64 2.43
CA TRP A 53 4.57 5.48 2.27
C TRP A 53 5.39 5.51 0.99
N SER A 54 4.97 6.30 -0.01
CA SER A 54 5.73 6.52 -1.25
C SER A 54 7.12 7.12 -1.01
N LYS A 55 7.34 7.83 0.11
CA LYS A 55 8.65 8.37 0.50
C LYS A 55 9.68 7.27 0.78
N GLY A 56 9.23 6.08 1.19
CA GLY A 56 10.08 4.90 1.40
C GLY A 56 10.33 4.09 0.12
N ALA A 57 9.72 4.47 -1.01
CA ALA A 57 9.91 3.78 -2.28
C ALA A 57 11.11 4.34 -3.05
N TYR A 58 12.08 3.47 -3.37
CA TYR A 58 13.28 3.87 -4.09
C TYR A 58 13.72 2.78 -5.08
N ARG A 59 14.55 3.19 -6.05
CA ARG A 59 15.14 2.29 -7.04
C ARG A 59 16.52 1.87 -6.56
N ARG A 60 16.76 0.57 -6.49
CA ARG A 60 18.05 -0.02 -6.15
C ARG A 60 18.64 -0.70 -7.37
N PHE A 61 19.89 -0.40 -7.71
CA PHE A 61 20.60 -1.15 -8.75
C PHE A 61 21.16 -2.45 -8.18
N ASN A 62 20.78 -3.59 -8.77
CA ASN A 62 21.30 -4.89 -8.37
C ASN A 62 22.40 -5.34 -9.35
N MET A 63 23.66 -5.16 -8.95
CA MET A 63 24.83 -5.54 -9.75
C MET A 63 24.84 -7.03 -10.15
N LYS A 64 24.30 -7.92 -9.32
CA LYS A 64 24.36 -9.38 -9.56
C LYS A 64 23.45 -9.83 -10.71
N LYS A 65 22.32 -9.15 -10.88
CA LYS A 65 21.33 -9.44 -11.93
C LYS A 65 21.36 -8.40 -13.06
N PHE A 66 22.22 -7.38 -12.91
CA PHE A 66 22.30 -6.21 -13.79
C PHE A 66 20.93 -5.60 -14.07
N GLN A 67 20.09 -5.46 -13.04
CA GLN A 67 18.70 -4.98 -13.16
C GLN A 67 18.40 -3.95 -12.07
N PHE A 68 17.57 -2.96 -12.40
CA PHE A 68 16.97 -2.07 -11.40
C PHE A 68 15.81 -2.77 -10.69
N GLU A 69 15.81 -2.69 -9.37
CA GLU A 69 14.78 -3.21 -8.50
C GLU A 69 14.05 -2.06 -7.83
N VAL A 70 12.72 -2.09 -7.83
CA VAL A 70 11.90 -1.14 -7.08
C VAL A 70 11.69 -1.72 -5.69
N VAL A 71 12.23 -1.06 -4.69
CA VAL A 71 12.06 -1.40 -3.28
C VAL A 71 11.04 -0.44 -2.69
N PHE A 72 10.10 -0.96 -1.91
CA PHE A 72 9.03 -0.19 -1.28
C PHE A 72 8.70 -0.74 0.10
N GLU A 73 8.01 0.08 0.88
CA GLU A 73 7.58 -0.25 2.24
C GLU A 73 6.10 -0.63 2.26
N THR A 74 5.76 -1.63 3.08
CA THR A 74 4.39 -2.08 3.32
C THR A 74 4.16 -2.32 4.80
N PRO A 75 2.96 -2.05 5.33
CA PRO A 75 2.66 -2.35 6.72
C PRO A 75 2.34 -3.84 6.91
N ILE A 76 2.87 -4.39 8.01
CA ILE A 76 2.27 -5.52 8.70
C ILE A 76 1.35 -4.93 9.75
N ILE A 77 0.07 -5.27 9.68
CA ILE A 77 -0.96 -4.75 10.58
C ILE A 77 -1.41 -5.89 11.47
N TYR A 78 -1.41 -5.67 12.78
CA TYR A 78 -1.82 -6.65 13.75
C TYR A 78 -2.40 -5.96 14.98
N ILE A 79 -3.04 -6.74 15.83
CA ILE A 79 -3.53 -6.26 17.11
C ILE A 79 -2.62 -6.80 18.19
N SER A 80 -2.21 -5.92 19.09
CA SER A 80 -1.28 -6.25 20.16
C SER A 80 -1.73 -5.65 21.48
N SER A 81 -1.39 -6.36 22.55
CA SER A 81 -1.62 -5.87 23.89
C SER A 81 -0.52 -4.90 24.30
N LEU A 82 -0.91 -3.72 24.79
CA LEU A 82 0.01 -2.72 25.32
C LEU A 82 0.62 -3.14 26.67
N VAL A 83 -0.01 -4.10 27.36
CA VAL A 83 0.41 -4.61 28.67
C VAL A 83 1.55 -5.63 28.52
N ASN A 84 1.53 -6.46 27.48
CA ASN A 84 2.50 -7.53 27.24
C ASN A 84 3.37 -7.25 26.01
N LYS A 85 4.46 -6.50 26.18
CA LYS A 85 5.47 -6.20 25.14
C LYS A 85 6.26 -7.43 24.63
N ARG A 86 5.86 -8.66 25.00
CA ARG A 86 6.57 -9.90 24.63
C ARG A 86 6.38 -10.28 23.15
N ASP A 87 5.44 -9.65 22.45
CA ASP A 87 5.08 -9.97 21.07
C ASP A 87 5.92 -9.18 20.02
N GLN A 88 7.14 -8.76 20.39
CA GLN A 88 8.08 -8.16 19.45
C GLN A 88 8.61 -9.23 18.48
N ILE A 89 7.81 -9.56 17.48
CA ILE A 89 8.20 -10.40 16.36
C ILE A 89 9.19 -9.58 15.52
N ARG A 90 10.47 -9.67 15.93
CA ARG A 90 11.66 -9.00 15.38
C ARG A 90 11.93 -7.63 15.99
N ASN A 91 13.21 -7.32 16.13
CA ASN A 91 13.82 -6.12 16.73
C ASN A 91 13.56 -4.83 15.91
N GLU A 92 12.40 -4.73 15.27
CA GLU A 92 11.97 -3.59 14.47
C GLU A 92 10.98 -2.76 15.28
N GLU A 93 10.94 -1.46 14.99
CA GLU A 93 10.08 -0.52 15.70
C GLU A 93 8.60 -0.78 15.37
N ILE A 94 7.77 -0.82 16.42
CA ILE A 94 6.33 -1.02 16.34
C ILE A 94 5.65 0.30 16.66
N PHE A 95 4.81 0.75 15.74
CA PHE A 95 4.01 1.94 15.89
C PHE A 95 2.58 1.56 16.27
N TYR A 96 1.97 2.28 17.21
CA TYR A 96 0.61 2.00 17.66
C TYR A 96 -0.36 3.08 17.18
N ILE A 97 -1.54 2.67 16.74
CA ILE A 97 -2.65 3.55 16.38
C ILE A 97 -3.33 4.04 17.66
N ASP A 98 -3.27 5.34 17.90
CA ASP A 98 -3.89 5.98 19.08
C ASP A 98 -4.66 7.28 18.75
N GLY A 99 -4.71 7.67 17.47
CA GLY A 99 -5.38 8.89 17.01
C GLY A 99 -4.60 10.19 17.22
N THR A 100 -3.40 10.15 17.83
CA THR A 100 -2.57 11.34 18.07
C THR A 100 -1.82 11.78 16.81
N PRO A 101 -1.43 13.07 16.70
CA PRO A 101 -0.61 13.55 15.58
C PRO A 101 0.72 12.80 15.40
N THR A 102 1.30 12.27 16.48
CA THR A 102 2.47 11.37 16.41
C THR A 102 2.12 10.06 15.73
N SER A 103 1.02 9.42 16.12
CA SER A 103 0.59 8.16 15.52
C SER A 103 0.21 8.28 14.04
N TYR A 104 -0.37 9.40 13.60
CA TYR A 104 -0.60 9.66 12.16
C TYR A 104 0.72 9.70 11.37
N ARG A 105 1.74 10.38 11.91
CA ARG A 105 3.07 10.47 11.28
C ARG A 105 3.77 9.11 11.23
N ASP A 106 3.70 8.36 12.32
CA ASP A 106 4.34 7.04 12.43
C ASP A 106 3.66 6.00 11.54
N ALA A 107 2.33 6.03 11.46
CA ALA A 107 1.55 5.22 10.52
C ALA A 107 1.69 5.67 9.05
N LYS A 108 2.36 6.80 8.80
CA LYS A 108 2.52 7.43 7.49
C LYS A 108 1.16 7.61 6.79
N VAL A 109 0.20 8.19 7.52
CA VAL A 109 -1.14 8.54 7.02
C VAL A 109 -1.34 10.04 7.17
N PHE A 110 -2.14 10.64 6.30
CA PHE A 110 -2.46 12.07 6.38
C PHE A 110 -3.42 12.34 7.55
N GLU A 111 -3.23 13.47 8.23
CA GLU A 111 -4.18 13.93 9.25
C GLU A 111 -5.49 14.44 8.61
N ARG A 112 -6.58 14.42 9.37
CA ARG A 112 -7.95 14.80 8.93
C ARG A 112 -8.02 16.10 8.12
N ASP A 113 -7.32 17.14 8.55
CA ASP A 113 -7.37 18.45 7.87
C ASP A 113 -6.57 18.44 6.56
N GLN A 114 -5.46 17.69 6.52
CA GLN A 114 -4.68 17.49 5.30
C GLN A 114 -5.42 16.58 4.30
N GLU A 115 -6.11 15.55 4.79
CA GLU A 115 -6.97 14.69 3.97
C GLU A 115 -8.08 15.49 3.32
N LYS A 116 -8.80 16.35 4.06
CA LYS A 116 -9.87 17.18 3.51
C LYS A 116 -9.38 18.18 2.47
N ILE A 117 -8.20 18.79 2.67
CA ILE A 117 -7.61 19.69 1.68
C ILE A 117 -7.28 18.91 0.40
N LYS A 118 -6.64 17.74 0.55
CA LYS A 118 -6.31 16.88 -0.60
C LYS A 118 -7.54 16.31 -1.29
N GLU A 119 -8.57 15.97 -0.54
CA GLU A 119 -9.85 15.51 -1.07
C GLU A 119 -10.54 16.62 -1.85
N ARG A 120 -10.57 17.85 -1.32
CA ARG A 120 -11.04 19.03 -2.07
C ARG A 120 -10.23 19.24 -3.34
N ASP A 121 -8.90 19.14 -3.27
CA ASP A 121 -8.03 19.27 -4.44
C ASP A 121 -8.25 18.15 -5.46
N ARG A 122 -8.54 16.91 -5.01
CA ARG A 122 -8.90 15.77 -5.87
C ARG A 122 -10.25 16.00 -6.54
N ILE A 123 -11.25 16.41 -5.77
CA ILE A 123 -12.60 16.72 -6.26
C ILE A 123 -12.51 17.86 -7.27
N LEU A 124 -11.73 18.92 -7.04
CA LEU A 124 -11.59 20.03 -7.99
C LEU A 124 -10.96 19.62 -9.34
N ARG A 125 -10.27 18.48 -9.41
CA ARG A 125 -9.67 17.94 -10.64
C ARG A 125 -10.60 17.00 -11.45
N VAL A 126 -11.88 16.85 -11.04
CA VAL A 126 -12.94 15.91 -11.52
C VAL A 126 -12.69 15.16 -12.86
N HIS A 127 -12.65 13.82 -12.82
CA HIS A 127 -13.63 12.89 -13.44
C HIS A 127 -13.39 11.43 -12.97
N THR A 128 -14.48 10.76 -12.58
CA THR A 128 -14.67 9.30 -12.52
C THR A 128 -13.68 8.45 -11.70
N ALA A 129 -14.07 8.08 -10.47
CA ALA A 129 -13.70 6.83 -9.79
C ALA A 129 -12.22 6.39 -9.82
N ASP A 130 -11.26 7.31 -9.70
CA ASP A 130 -9.87 6.94 -9.43
C ASP A 130 -9.72 6.55 -7.95
N ASP A 131 -10.29 5.41 -7.56
CA ASP A 131 -9.90 4.67 -6.37
C ASP A 131 -8.55 3.99 -6.66
N GLU A 132 -7.51 4.78 -6.94
CA GLU A 132 -6.14 4.30 -7.16
C GLU A 132 -5.47 3.87 -5.85
N GLN A 133 -6.01 4.29 -4.72
CA GLN A 133 -5.39 4.11 -3.42
C GLN A 133 -5.41 2.65 -2.98
N SER A 134 -4.37 2.21 -2.28
CA SER A 134 -4.37 0.90 -1.64
C SER A 134 -5.37 0.88 -0.47
N SER A 135 -6.22 -0.15 -0.43
CA SER A 135 -7.29 -0.30 0.57
C SER A 135 -6.80 -0.24 2.02
N TRP A 136 -5.58 -0.68 2.28
CA TRP A 136 -5.00 -0.64 3.63
C TRP A 136 -4.67 0.78 4.10
N ILE A 137 -4.41 1.75 3.20
CA ILE A 137 -4.27 3.15 3.61
C ILE A 137 -5.60 3.66 4.16
N THR A 138 -6.67 3.36 3.44
CA THR A 138 -8.04 3.71 3.82
C THR A 138 -8.44 3.05 5.15
N LEU A 139 -8.00 1.81 5.37
CA LEU A 139 -8.16 1.13 6.66
C LEU A 139 -7.41 1.86 7.77
N LEU A 140 -6.12 2.18 7.58
CA LEU A 140 -5.30 2.85 8.59
C LEU A 140 -5.84 4.24 8.94
N SER A 141 -6.24 5.05 7.94
CA SER A 141 -6.86 6.36 8.19
C SER A 141 -8.19 6.22 8.94
N SER A 142 -8.99 5.22 8.58
CA SER A 142 -10.26 4.94 9.26
C SER A 142 -10.06 4.49 10.70
N LEU A 143 -9.07 3.63 10.98
CA LEU A 143 -8.72 3.20 12.33
C LEU A 143 -8.25 4.38 13.19
N GLN A 144 -7.34 5.20 12.67
CA GLN A 144 -6.87 6.41 13.37
C GLN A 144 -8.03 7.37 13.71
N ARG A 145 -8.93 7.58 12.75
CA ARG A 145 -10.10 8.44 12.94
C ARG A 145 -11.05 7.87 13.99
N ARG A 146 -11.34 6.58 13.92
CA ARG A 146 -12.24 5.90 14.85
C ARG A 146 -11.67 5.90 16.27
N GLU A 147 -10.37 5.70 16.42
CA GLU A 147 -9.71 5.75 17.72
C GLU A 147 -9.77 7.16 18.33
N LEU A 148 -9.47 8.20 17.54
CA LEU A 148 -9.57 9.59 18.00
C LEU A 148 -11.00 9.95 18.42
N GLU A 149 -12.00 9.62 17.60
CA GLU A 149 -13.41 9.90 17.88
C GLU A 149 -13.90 9.12 19.11
N SER A 150 -13.48 7.87 19.26
CA SER A 150 -13.79 7.01 20.41
C SER A 150 -13.23 7.59 21.72
N ARG A 151 -11.96 8.00 21.73
CA ARG A 151 -11.30 8.60 22.91
C ARG A 151 -11.92 9.93 23.32
N ALA A 152 -12.22 10.78 22.34
CA ALA A 152 -12.88 12.06 22.60
C ALA A 152 -14.30 11.86 23.19
N TRP A 153 -15.03 10.86 22.70
CA TRP A 153 -16.33 10.49 23.25
C TRP A 153 -16.22 9.95 24.67
N ASP A 154 -15.27 9.03 24.95
CA ASP A 154 -15.02 8.49 26.29
C ASP A 154 -14.70 9.60 27.31
N GLU A 155 -13.80 10.50 26.96
CA GLU A 155 -13.44 11.66 27.80
C GLU A 155 -14.63 12.58 28.07
N GLN A 156 -15.46 12.83 27.05
CA GLN A 156 -16.67 13.64 27.21
C GLN A 156 -17.70 12.96 28.13
N VAL A 157 -17.87 11.65 28.04
CA VAL A 157 -18.80 10.90 28.89
C VAL A 157 -18.31 10.87 30.33
N ARG A 158 -17.01 10.62 30.56
CA ARG A 158 -16.42 10.62 31.90
C ARG A 158 -16.49 11.99 32.58
N SER A 159 -16.20 13.07 31.85
CA SER A 159 -16.23 14.44 32.39
C SER A 159 -17.64 14.93 32.74
N LYS A 160 -18.68 14.43 32.06
CA LYS A 160 -20.08 14.82 32.31
C LYS A 160 -20.75 14.07 33.45
N ASN A 161 -20.13 13.04 34.02
CA ASN A 161 -20.78 12.17 34.99
C ASN A 161 -20.74 12.78 36.41
N PRO A 162 -21.87 13.29 36.95
CA PRO A 162 -21.87 14.16 38.14
C PRO A 162 -21.90 13.39 39.47
N ARG A 163 -21.82 12.05 39.45
CA ARG A 163 -22.12 11.19 40.60
C ARG A 163 -20.92 10.82 41.47
N ILE A 164 -19.69 11.15 41.05
CA ILE A 164 -18.48 10.85 41.80
C ILE A 164 -17.65 12.13 41.80
N ASN A 165 -17.38 12.67 42.99
CA ASN A 165 -16.57 13.88 43.19
C ASN A 165 -15.07 13.65 42.88
N GLU A 166 -14.74 12.52 42.25
CA GLU A 166 -13.41 12.07 41.87
C GLU A 166 -13.39 11.90 40.34
N MET A 167 -12.33 12.41 39.72
CA MET A 167 -12.12 12.26 38.28
C MET A 167 -11.98 10.78 37.94
N ILE A 168 -12.94 10.20 37.22
CA ILE A 168 -12.88 8.79 36.80
C ILE A 168 -11.60 8.60 35.97
N LYS A 169 -10.64 7.84 36.51
CA LYS A 169 -9.41 7.46 35.81
C LYS A 169 -9.78 6.88 34.45
N GLY A 170 -9.11 7.34 33.39
CA GLY A 170 -9.38 6.85 32.05
C GLY A 170 -9.11 5.35 31.92
N PRO A 171 -9.76 4.68 30.96
CA PRO A 171 -9.50 3.28 30.70
C PRO A 171 -8.02 3.10 30.36
N GLU A 172 -7.40 2.07 30.93
CA GLU A 172 -6.10 1.60 30.44
C GLU A 172 -6.40 0.82 29.16
N TYR A 173 -6.01 1.38 28.01
CA TYR A 173 -6.20 0.72 26.72
C TYR A 173 -5.28 -0.51 26.67
N GLU A 174 -5.84 -1.69 26.91
CA GLU A 174 -5.06 -2.92 26.91
C GLU A 174 -4.69 -3.39 25.51
N LEU A 175 -5.44 -2.96 24.50
CA LEU A 175 -5.39 -3.47 23.13
C LEU A 175 -5.29 -2.29 22.16
N ALA A 176 -4.33 -2.36 21.23
CA ALA A 176 -4.14 -1.35 20.20
C ALA A 176 -3.75 -2.01 18.87
N VAL A 177 -4.01 -1.31 17.77
CA VAL A 177 -3.55 -1.75 16.45
C VAL A 177 -2.08 -1.37 16.31
N GLY A 178 -1.24 -2.37 16.13
CA GLY A 178 0.19 -2.25 15.86
C GLY A 178 0.48 -2.26 14.36
N ILE A 179 1.44 -1.43 13.95
CA ILE A 179 1.97 -1.35 12.60
C ILE A 179 3.47 -1.60 12.66
N GLN A 180 3.93 -2.54 11.84
CA GLN A 180 5.35 -2.79 11.61
C GLN A 180 5.68 -2.57 10.14
N VAL A 181 6.77 -1.86 9.86
CA VAL A 181 7.20 -1.56 8.49
C VAL A 181 7.97 -2.75 7.93
N LYS A 182 7.48 -3.31 6.83
CA LYS A 182 8.17 -4.37 6.08
C LYS A 182 8.62 -3.86 4.71
N ILE A 183 9.91 -3.99 4.45
CA ILE A 183 10.51 -3.68 3.14
C ILE A 183 10.25 -4.85 2.17
N ARG A 184 9.77 -4.53 0.97
CA ARG A 184 9.52 -5.47 -0.10
C ARG A 184 10.13 -5.00 -1.41
N SER A 185 10.39 -5.96 -2.30
CA SER A 185 10.79 -5.70 -3.67
C SER A 185 9.63 -5.97 -4.61
N TRP A 186 9.46 -5.11 -5.60
CA TRP A 186 8.43 -5.26 -6.63
C TRP A 186 8.66 -6.50 -7.51
N ASN A 187 9.92 -6.94 -7.65
CA ASN A 187 10.24 -8.15 -8.40
C ASN A 187 9.71 -9.43 -7.72
N CYS A 188 9.32 -9.35 -6.44
CA CYS A 188 8.70 -10.45 -5.69
C CYS A 188 7.16 -10.32 -5.63
N VAL A 189 6.58 -9.28 -6.22
CA VAL A 189 5.13 -9.09 -6.28
C VAL A 189 4.58 -9.87 -7.48
N PRO A 190 3.59 -10.75 -7.28
CA PRO A 190 2.98 -11.47 -8.39
C PRO A 190 2.32 -10.54 -9.41
N ALA A 191 2.31 -10.95 -10.67
CA ALA A 191 1.79 -10.13 -11.77
C ALA A 191 0.28 -9.81 -11.65
N SER A 192 -0.49 -10.65 -10.94
CA SER A 192 -1.91 -10.41 -10.65
C SER A 192 -2.15 -9.21 -9.74
N VAL A 193 -1.12 -8.79 -8.98
CA VAL A 193 -1.26 -7.73 -8.00
C VAL A 193 -0.76 -6.41 -8.55
N THR A 194 -1.68 -5.47 -8.64
CA THR A 194 -1.42 -4.14 -9.20
C THR A 194 -0.99 -3.11 -8.18
N ARG A 195 -1.17 -3.37 -6.88
CA ARG A 195 -0.89 -2.38 -5.83
C ARG A 195 -0.12 -3.00 -4.66
N PRO A 196 0.73 -2.23 -3.97
CA PRO A 196 1.30 -2.65 -2.69
C PRO A 196 0.22 -3.14 -1.73
N TYR A 197 0.43 -4.33 -1.15
CA TYR A 197 -0.48 -4.95 -0.21
C TYR A 197 0.11 -4.99 1.20
N ALA A 198 -0.76 -4.79 2.19
CA ALA A 198 -0.43 -5.01 3.60
C ALA A 198 -0.46 -6.50 3.94
N THR A 199 0.17 -6.88 5.05
CA THR A 199 0.12 -8.26 5.56
C THR A 199 -0.54 -8.27 6.93
N THR A 200 -1.49 -9.17 7.15
CA THR A 200 -2.17 -9.36 8.43
C THR A 200 -2.69 -10.79 8.51
N THR A 201 -3.23 -11.19 9.66
CA THR A 201 -3.88 -12.48 9.87
C THR A 201 -5.39 -12.31 9.94
N ILE A 202 -6.15 -13.37 9.66
CA ILE A 202 -7.62 -13.32 9.73
C ILE A 202 -8.12 -12.99 11.15
N SER A 203 -7.42 -13.43 12.19
CA SER A 203 -7.77 -13.12 13.59
C SER A 203 -7.70 -11.62 13.86
N HIS A 204 -6.58 -10.99 13.46
CA HIS A 204 -6.43 -9.54 13.61
C HIS A 204 -7.43 -8.78 12.76
N VAL A 205 -7.80 -9.28 11.57
CA VAL A 205 -8.88 -8.67 10.78
C VAL A 205 -10.20 -8.71 11.52
N VAL A 206 -10.60 -9.85 12.06
CA VAL A 206 -11.84 -9.97 12.83
C VAL A 206 -11.87 -8.99 14.01
N GLU A 207 -10.77 -8.90 14.75
CA GLU A 207 -10.62 -7.99 15.87
C GLU A 207 -10.64 -6.52 15.44
N MET A 208 -9.92 -6.14 14.36
CA MET A 208 -9.93 -4.77 13.83
C MET A 208 -11.32 -4.34 13.37
N LEU A 209 -12.07 -5.23 12.70
CA LEU A 209 -13.41 -4.92 12.24
C LEU A 209 -14.40 -4.79 13.41
N ALA A 210 -14.21 -5.56 14.48
CA ALA A 210 -14.96 -5.40 15.72
C ALA A 210 -14.67 -4.02 16.38
N LEU A 211 -13.40 -3.59 16.43
CA LEU A 211 -13.02 -2.25 16.92
C LEU A 211 -13.66 -1.12 16.09
N MET A 212 -13.81 -1.34 14.78
CA MET A 212 -14.49 -0.39 13.89
C MET A 212 -16.02 -0.45 13.98
N GLY A 213 -16.59 -1.33 14.81
CA GLY A 213 -18.04 -1.50 14.96
C GLY A 213 -18.71 -2.10 13.71
N MET A 214 -17.98 -2.89 12.94
CA MET A 214 -18.52 -3.62 11.79
C MET A 214 -19.02 -5.00 12.22
N TYR A 215 -19.94 -5.57 11.46
CA TYR A 215 -20.47 -6.91 11.70
C TYR A 215 -20.36 -7.77 10.45
N TRP A 216 -20.21 -9.07 10.65
CA TRP A 216 -20.09 -10.03 9.57
C TRP A 216 -21.47 -10.36 8.99
N ARG A 217 -21.59 -10.21 7.66
CA ARG A 217 -22.72 -10.70 6.89
C ARG A 217 -22.49 -12.14 6.44
N VAL A 218 -21.27 -12.43 5.99
CA VAL A 218 -20.82 -13.75 5.55
C VAL A 218 -19.43 -13.97 6.11
N PHE A 219 -19.23 -15.12 6.76
CA PHE A 219 -17.92 -15.52 7.28
C PHE A 219 -17.75 -17.01 7.01
N ASP A 220 -17.37 -17.35 5.79
CA ASP A 220 -17.06 -18.73 5.40
C ASP A 220 -15.55 -18.88 5.17
N GLN A 221 -14.90 -19.63 6.05
CA GLN A 221 -13.47 -19.94 5.94
C GLN A 221 -13.17 -21.10 4.97
N THR A 222 -14.17 -21.89 4.60
CA THR A 222 -14.00 -23.01 3.68
C THR A 222 -13.86 -22.51 2.26
N GLN A 223 -14.75 -21.60 1.87
CA GLN A 223 -14.73 -20.94 0.55
C GLN A 223 -13.97 -19.61 0.57
N TRP A 224 -13.44 -19.20 1.73
CA TRP A 224 -12.84 -17.87 1.97
C TRP A 224 -13.73 -16.72 1.47
N SER A 225 -15.04 -16.87 1.60
CA SER A 225 -16.04 -15.85 1.31
C SER A 225 -16.31 -15.06 2.59
N LEU A 226 -15.73 -13.86 2.66
CA LEU A 226 -15.75 -12.99 3.82
C LEU A 226 -16.39 -11.67 3.42
N ARG A 227 -17.45 -11.29 4.11
CA ARG A 227 -18.13 -10.01 3.93
C ARG A 227 -18.54 -9.42 5.26
N ALA A 228 -18.03 -8.23 5.56
CA ALA A 228 -18.44 -7.44 6.71
C ALA A 228 -18.93 -6.07 6.27
N GLU A 229 -19.89 -5.52 7.01
CA GLU A 229 -20.49 -4.22 6.74
C GLU A 229 -20.72 -3.50 8.07
N GLY A 230 -20.69 -2.18 8.03
CA GLY A 230 -21.07 -1.37 9.17
C GLY A 230 -20.37 -0.02 9.15
N ASN A 231 -20.98 0.98 9.79
CA ASN A 231 -20.29 2.24 10.07
C ASN A 231 -19.77 3.00 8.83
N GLY A 232 -20.40 2.77 7.65
CA GLY A 232 -20.00 3.35 6.36
C GLY A 232 -18.86 2.61 5.66
N PHE A 233 -18.57 1.38 6.09
CA PHE A 233 -17.48 0.56 5.55
C PHE A 233 -17.99 -0.79 5.08
N ILE A 234 -17.33 -1.30 4.05
CA ILE A 234 -17.52 -2.66 3.54
C ILE A 234 -16.16 -3.34 3.45
N VAL A 235 -16.11 -4.59 3.92
CA VAL A 235 -14.99 -5.48 3.70
C VAL A 235 -15.44 -6.67 2.88
N THR A 236 -14.66 -7.00 1.87
CA THR A 236 -14.87 -8.16 0.99
C THR A 236 -13.57 -8.93 0.83
N SER A 237 -13.64 -10.25 0.67
CA SER A 237 -12.49 -11.07 0.28
C SER A 237 -12.57 -11.50 -1.18
N ASP A 238 -11.40 -11.75 -1.74
CA ASP A 238 -11.20 -12.39 -3.03
C ASP A 238 -10.02 -13.37 -2.93
N ILE A 239 -10.04 -14.44 -3.73
CA ILE A 239 -8.96 -15.44 -3.75
C ILE A 239 -8.05 -15.13 -4.93
N ASP A 240 -6.83 -14.72 -4.62
CA ASP A 240 -5.75 -14.60 -5.59
C ASP A 240 -4.93 -15.90 -5.63
N GLN A 241 -4.67 -16.41 -6.84
CA GLN A 241 -3.97 -17.68 -7.03
C GLN A 241 -2.52 -17.69 -6.51
N SER A 242 -1.90 -16.52 -6.36
CA SER A 242 -0.48 -16.37 -6.02
C SER A 242 -0.25 -15.93 -4.57
N LEU A 243 -1.18 -15.18 -3.97
CA LEU A 243 -1.08 -14.67 -2.59
C LEU A 243 -2.09 -15.31 -1.63
N GLY A 244 -3.08 -16.03 -2.12
CA GLY A 244 -4.16 -16.59 -1.31
C GLY A 244 -5.29 -15.60 -1.09
N VAL A 245 -5.76 -15.47 0.15
CA VAL A 245 -6.93 -14.65 0.49
C VAL A 245 -6.53 -13.18 0.55
N MET A 246 -7.10 -12.38 -0.35
CA MET A 246 -6.94 -10.93 -0.39
C MET A 246 -8.19 -10.27 0.19
N ILE A 247 -7.99 -9.28 1.05
CA ILE A 247 -9.08 -8.55 1.70
C ILE A 247 -9.07 -7.11 1.20
N ARG A 248 -10.24 -6.64 0.76
CA ARG A 248 -10.47 -5.28 0.28
C ARG A 248 -11.37 -4.54 1.27
N PHE A 249 -10.85 -3.43 1.79
CA PHE A 249 -11.56 -2.47 2.63
C PHE A 249 -12.00 -1.28 1.79
N ILE A 250 -13.28 -0.91 1.86
CA ILE A 250 -13.90 0.13 1.04
C ILE A 250 -14.77 1.02 1.92
N ILE A 251 -14.79 2.32 1.64
CA ILE A 251 -15.73 3.29 2.23
C ILE A 251 -16.93 3.42 1.29
N THR A 252 -18.14 3.34 1.84
CA THR A 252 -19.41 3.51 1.10
C THR A 252 -19.92 4.93 1.11
#